data_AF-A0A431KNX1-F1
#
_entry.id   AF-A0A431KNX1-F1
#
_cell.length_a   1.000
_cell.length_b   1.000
_cell.length_c   1.000
_cell.angle_alpha   90.00
_cell.angle_beta   90.00
_cell.angle_gamma   90.00
#
_symmetry.space_group_name_H-M   'P 1'
#
loop_
_entity.id
_entity.type
_entity.pdbx_description
1 polymer ?
#
loop_
_entity_poly.entity_id
_entity_poly.type
_entity_poly.pdbx_seq_one_letter_code
_entity_poly.pdbx_strand_id
1 'polypeptide(L)'
;MGKLGDLRTPLRAIEGYSTIIGTDYPDRLDDGTRELLRRVRAAAHRMSQLIDDLLTLSQVSRKPLERRQVDLSRLARAICQ
;
A
#
# COMPACT_ATOMS: atom_id res chain seq x y z
N MET A 1 0.41 6.03 19.10
CA MET A 1 0.82 5.94 17.68
C MET A 1 1.62 4.65 17.44
N GLY A 2 1.12 3.49 17.92
CA GLY A 2 1.95 2.27 18.07
C GLY A 2 1.29 0.94 17.71
N LYS A 3 0.19 0.93 16.93
CA LYS A 3 -0.50 -0.31 16.50
C LYS A 3 -0.42 -0.60 15.00
N LEU A 4 0.19 0.29 14.22
CA LEU A 4 0.08 0.22 12.76
C LEU A 4 1.33 -0.30 12.05
N GLY A 5 2.48 -0.24 12.73
CA GLY A 5 3.62 -1.07 12.36
C GLY A 5 3.25 -2.56 12.43
N ASP A 6 2.41 -2.96 13.39
CA ASP A 6 2.03 -4.36 13.61
C ASP A 6 1.27 -5.00 12.46
N LEU A 7 0.47 -4.26 11.69
CA LEU A 7 -0.25 -4.84 10.54
C LEU A 7 0.59 -4.86 9.26
N ARG A 8 1.53 -3.91 9.10
CA ARG A 8 2.43 -3.87 7.95
C ARG A 8 3.55 -4.91 8.02
N THR A 9 4.02 -5.24 9.23
CA THR A 9 5.04 -6.27 9.44
C THR A 9 4.65 -7.65 8.89
N PRO A 10 3.48 -8.23 9.23
CA PRO A 10 3.07 -9.53 8.71
C PRO A 10 2.79 -9.50 7.20
N LEU A 11 2.28 -8.38 6.66
CA LEU A 11 2.06 -8.25 5.21
C LEU A 11 3.39 -8.26 4.43
N ARG A 12 4.41 -7.53 4.91
CA ARG A 12 5.75 -7.58 4.33
C ARG A 12 6.39 -8.96 4.45
N ALA A 13 6.18 -9.65 5.57
CA ALA A 13 6.67 -11.02 5.73
C ALA A 13 6.04 -11.96 4.69
N ILE A 14 4.72 -11.88 4.48
CA ILE A 14 4.01 -12.64 3.44
C ILE A 14 4.55 -12.33 2.03
N GLU A 15 4.74 -11.05 1.70
CA GLU A 15 5.36 -10.64 0.43
C GLU A 15 6.78 -11.18 0.27
N GLY A 16 7.58 -11.11 1.33
CA GLY A 16 8.97 -11.59 1.36
C GLY A 16 9.06 -13.10 1.15
N TYR A 17 8.32 -13.89 1.95
CA TYR A 17 8.28 -15.35 1.79
C TYR A 17 7.77 -15.76 0.41
N SER A 18 6.71 -15.12 -0.08
CA SER A 18 6.17 -15.43 -1.41
C SER A 18 7.16 -15.09 -2.53
N THR A 19 7.97 -14.06 -2.34
CA THR A 19 9.03 -13.68 -3.29
C THR A 19 10.16 -14.71 -3.25
N ILE A 20 10.70 -15.03 -2.06
CA ILE A 20 11.76 -16.02 -1.86
C ILE A 20 11.36 -17.38 -2.47
N ILE A 21 10.14 -17.85 -2.21
CA ILE A 21 9.66 -19.12 -2.77
C ILE A 21 9.62 -19.06 -4.31
N GLY A 22 9.15 -17.94 -4.88
CA GLY A 22 9.07 -17.74 -6.31
C GLY A 22 10.44 -17.62 -7.00
N THR A 23 11.44 -17.06 -6.33
CA THR A 23 12.78 -16.83 -6.89
C THR A 23 13.74 -17.99 -6.66
N ASP A 24 13.68 -18.64 -5.50
CA ASP A 24 14.71 -19.59 -5.07
C ASP A 24 14.35 -21.03 -5.44
N TYR A 25 13.07 -21.29 -5.73
CA TYR A 25 12.57 -22.62 -6.10
C TYR A 25 11.69 -22.65 -7.37
N PRO A 26 12.04 -21.94 -8.46
CA PRO A 26 11.17 -21.78 -9.61
C PRO A 26 10.83 -23.12 -10.28
N ASP A 27 11.78 -24.06 -10.34
CA ASP A 27 11.57 -25.37 -10.98
C ASP A 27 10.71 -26.33 -10.15
N ARG A 28 10.43 -25.98 -8.88
CA ARG A 28 9.58 -26.78 -7.97
C ARG A 28 8.14 -26.28 -7.91
N LEU A 29 7.83 -25.21 -8.63
CA LEU A 29 6.50 -24.63 -8.70
C LEU A 29 5.85 -25.07 -10.01
N ASP A 30 4.65 -25.63 -9.93
CA ASP A 30 3.79 -25.73 -11.11
C ASP A 30 3.09 -24.38 -11.37
N ASP A 31 2.42 -24.28 -12.51
CA ASP A 31 1.75 -23.02 -12.90
C ASP A 31 0.62 -22.64 -11.95
N GLY A 32 -0.05 -23.63 -11.35
CA GLY A 32 -1.08 -23.40 -10.33
C GLY A 32 -0.50 -22.76 -9.07
N THR A 33 0.63 -23.25 -8.58
CA THR A 33 1.31 -22.73 -7.41
C THR A 33 1.90 -21.34 -7.68
N ARG A 34 2.46 -21.10 -8.88
CA ARG A 34 2.90 -19.76 -9.30
C ARG A 34 1.76 -18.76 -9.26
N GLU A 35 0.60 -19.12 -9.79
CA GLU A 35 -0.59 -18.24 -9.78
C GLU A 35 -1.09 -17.98 -8.35
N LEU A 36 -1.06 -18.98 -7.47
CA LEU A 36 -1.39 -18.80 -6.06
C LEU A 36 -0.43 -17.82 -5.37
N LEU A 37 0.88 -17.96 -5.57
CA LEU A 37 1.88 -17.02 -5.04
C LEU A 37 1.66 -15.60 -5.56
N ARG A 38 1.34 -15.45 -6.86
CA ARG A 38 0.99 -14.15 -7.45
C ARG A 38 -0.23 -13.54 -6.79
N ARG A 39 -1.29 -14.32 -6.54
CA ARG A 39 -2.51 -13.87 -5.85
C ARG A 39 -2.25 -13.47 -4.41
N VAL A 40 -1.46 -14.25 -3.67
CA VAL A 40 -1.08 -13.94 -2.28
C VAL A 40 -0.32 -12.61 -2.22
N ARG A 41 0.66 -12.41 -3.10
CA ARG A 41 1.38 -11.13 -3.21
C ARG A 41 0.45 -9.97 -3.54
N ALA A 42 -0.42 -10.13 -4.53
CA ALA A 42 -1.38 -9.09 -4.91
C ALA A 42 -2.34 -8.73 -3.76
N ALA A 43 -2.79 -9.72 -2.99
CA ALA A 43 -3.64 -9.50 -1.82
C ALA A 43 -2.90 -8.76 -0.70
N ALA A 44 -1.65 -9.17 -0.39
CA ALA A 44 -0.82 -8.51 0.61
C ALA A 44 -0.52 -7.05 0.25
N HIS A 45 -0.23 -6.79 -1.03
CA HIS A 45 -0.03 -5.44 -1.55
C HIS A 45 -1.28 -4.59 -1.42
N ARG A 46 -2.44 -5.11 -1.86
CA ARG A 46 -3.73 -4.41 -1.75
C ARG A 46 -4.08 -4.08 -0.30
N MET A 47 -3.85 -5.00 0.63
CA MET A 47 -4.07 -4.74 2.05
C MET A 47 -3.16 -3.63 2.58
N SER A 48 -1.89 -3.59 2.14
CA SER A 48 -0.97 -2.51 2.51
C SER A 48 -1.47 -1.15 2.01
N GLN A 49 -1.96 -1.08 0.77
CA GLN A 49 -2.55 0.15 0.21
C GLN A 49 -3.79 0.61 1.00
N LEU A 50 -4.71 -0.30 1.32
CA LEU A 50 -5.91 0.03 2.10
C LEU A 50 -5.58 0.56 3.50
N ILE A 51 -4.54 0.03 4.14
CA ILE A 51 -4.06 0.54 5.43
C ILE A 51 -3.56 1.98 5.28
N ASP A 52 -2.83 2.28 4.20
CA ASP A 52 -2.24 3.58 3.94
C ASP A 52 -3.32 4.64 3.62
N ASP A 53 -4.34 4.24 2.85
CA ASP A 53 -5.50 5.08 2.55
C ASP A 53 -6.30 5.39 3.82
N LEU A 54 -6.55 4.37 4.66
CA LEU A 54 -7.29 4.55 5.91
C LEU A 54 -6.54 5.45 6.89
N LEU A 55 -5.20 5.35 6.94
CA LEU A 55 -4.39 6.28 7.70
C LEU A 55 -4.48 7.70 7.19
N THR A 56 -4.35 7.87 5.88
CA THR A 56 -4.40 9.18 5.23
C THR A 56 -5.73 9.84 5.55
N LEU A 57 -6.83 9.10 5.41
CA LEU A 57 -8.17 9.56 5.77
C LEU A 57 -8.27 9.92 7.26
N SER A 58 -7.79 9.06 8.16
CA SER A 58 -7.81 9.30 9.60
C SER A 58 -7.01 10.55 10.00
N GLN A 59 -5.88 10.81 9.33
CA GLN A 59 -5.05 11.99 9.56
C GLN A 59 -5.73 13.27 9.06
N VAL A 60 -6.31 13.24 7.85
CA VAL A 60 -7.03 14.40 7.28
C VAL A 60 -8.24 14.77 8.14
N SER A 61 -9.03 13.78 8.59
CA SER A 61 -10.22 14.01 9.41
C SER A 61 -9.93 14.61 10.80
N ARG A 62 -8.69 14.52 11.29
CA ARG A 62 -8.29 15.06 12.60
C ARG A 62 -7.63 16.44 12.52
N LYS A 63 -7.30 16.92 11.32
CA LYS A 63 -6.66 18.23 11.16
C LYS A 63 -7.72 19.33 11.12
N PRO A 64 -7.57 20.41 11.92
CA PRO A 64 -8.45 21.56 11.81
C PRO A 64 -8.30 22.21 10.42
N LEU A 65 -9.40 22.71 9.88
CA LEU A 65 -9.39 23.40 8.59
C LEU A 65 -8.75 24.79 8.75
N GLU A 66 -7.57 24.98 8.16
CA GLU A 66 -6.92 26.29 8.09
C GLU A 66 -7.46 27.10 6.90
N ARG A 67 -8.36 28.04 7.20
CA ARG A 67 -8.89 28.98 6.19
C ARG A 67 -7.88 30.09 5.95
N ARG A 68 -7.46 30.25 4.70
CA ARG A 68 -6.60 31.34 4.23
C ARG A 68 -7.02 31.77 2.83
N GLN A 69 -6.73 33.02 2.45
CA GLN A 69 -6.87 33.43 1.06
C GLN A 69 -5.86 32.67 0.19
N VAL A 70 -6.33 32.19 -0.96
CA VAL A 70 -5.52 31.44 -1.94
C VAL A 70 -5.83 31.94 -3.34
N ASP A 71 -4.82 31.99 -4.20
CA ASP A 71 -4.99 32.24 -5.64
C ASP A 71 -5.38 30.92 -6.34
N LEU A 72 -6.66 30.79 -6.67
CA LEU A 72 -7.21 29.62 -7.37
C LEU A 72 -6.63 29.48 -8.79
N SER A 73 -6.32 30.58 -9.47
CA SER A 73 -5.75 30.57 -10.82
C SER A 73 -4.32 30.03 -10.82
N ARG A 74 -3.56 30.31 -9.75
CA ARG A 74 -2.23 29.74 -9.56
C ARG A 74 -2.27 28.25 -9.24
N LEU A 75 -3.21 27.82 -8.38
CA LEU A 75 -3.37 26.41 -8.02
C LEU A 75 -3.80 25.55 -9.21
N ALA A 76 -4.77 26.01 -10.01
CA ALA A 76 -5.23 25.29 -11.19
C ALA A 76 -4.09 25.07 -12.20
N ARG A 77 -3.30 26.12 -12.48
CA ARG A 77 -2.13 26.03 -13.37
C ARG A 77 -1.05 25.06 -12.90
N ALA A 78 -0.90 24.85 -11.59
CA ALA A 78 0.09 23.92 -11.04
C ALA A 78 -0.32 22.44 -11.21
N ILE A 79 -1.63 22.15 -11.34
CA ILE A 79 -2.15 20.79 -11.48
C ILE A 79 -2.26 20.38 -12.97
N CYS A 80 -2.47 21.33 -13.87
CA CYS A 80 -2.64 21.07 -15.31
C CYS A 80 -1.31 20.98 -16.11
N GLN A 81 -0.18 20.71 -15.46
CA GLN A 81 1.10 20.42 -16.12
C GLN A 81 1.20 18.94 -16.49
#